data_AF-A0A2K3LMG0-F1
#
_entry.id   AF-A0A2K3LMG0-F1
#
_cell.length_a   1.000
_cell.length_b   1.000
_cell.length_c   1.000
_cell.angle_alpha   90.00
_cell.angle_beta   90.00
_cell.angle_gamma   90.00
#
_symmetry.space_group_name_H-M   'P 1'
#
loop_
_entity.id
_entity.type
_entity.pdbx_description
1 polymer ?
#
loop_
_entity_poly.entity_id
_entity_poly.type
_entity_poly.pdbx_seq_one_letter_code
_entity_poly.pdbx_strand_id
1 'polypeptide(L)'
;MHDLIQDIGREIVRAESIRNPGQHSRLWDPEEIYDVLTNNRGTSAVEGILLDMDQTACINLTSKAFKEMPNLRLLAFRDLKGIGSVYLPMGLDLLPKNLRYLEWNRFPLKSLPSTFCPEMLAELSLRHSNVEKLWNGVLNLPNLEILDLRGSIHLIECPNLSSAPNIKNVDFIGCERLPHVDPSIFSLEKLEYLNVSGCTSLKSLSGITCSPSLKGFSAWDCINLQ
;
A
#
# COMPACT_ATOMS: atom_id res chain seq x y z
N MET A 1 20.81 -6.66 2.02
CA MET A 1 20.91 -8.13 1.95
C MET A 1 22.08 -8.45 1.04
N HIS A 2 22.93 -9.41 1.38
CA HIS A 2 24.07 -9.77 0.52
C HIS A 2 23.57 -10.54 -0.70
N ASP A 3 24.04 -10.21 -1.90
CA ASP A 3 23.52 -10.75 -3.17
C ASP A 3 23.50 -12.28 -3.20
N LEU A 4 24.54 -12.93 -2.68
CA LEU A 4 24.61 -14.39 -2.54
C LEU A 4 23.47 -15.02 -1.73
N ILE A 5 23.03 -14.38 -0.64
CA ILE A 5 21.91 -14.89 0.18
C ILE A 5 20.61 -14.78 -0.61
N GLN A 6 20.47 -13.71 -1.38
CA GLN A 6 19.31 -13.51 -2.24
C GLN A 6 19.27 -14.54 -3.37
N ASP A 7 20.41 -14.82 -4.02
CA ASP A 7 20.53 -15.84 -5.06
C ASP A 7 20.14 -17.23 -4.56
N ILE A 8 20.68 -17.64 -3.40
CA ILE A 8 20.34 -18.92 -2.78
C ILE A 8 18.84 -18.98 -2.48
N GLY A 9 18.27 -17.91 -1.93
CA GLY A 9 16.83 -17.82 -1.68
C GLY A 9 15.99 -17.98 -2.95
N ARG A 10 16.43 -17.36 -4.05
CA ARG A 10 15.76 -17.48 -5.36
C ARG A 10 15.81 -18.89 -5.91
N GLU A 11 16.95 -19.56 -5.82
CA GLU A 11 17.11 -20.94 -6.30
C GLU A 11 16.27 -21.94 -5.49
N ILE A 12 16.15 -21.75 -4.17
CA ILE A 12 15.26 -22.56 -3.32
C ILE A 12 13.81 -22.44 -3.81
N VAL A 13 13.35 -21.22 -4.08
CA VAL A 13 11.96 -20.99 -4.53
C VAL A 13 11.74 -21.55 -5.94
N ARG A 14 12.69 -21.38 -6.87
CA ARG A 14 12.63 -21.99 -8.22
C ARG A 14 12.53 -23.51 -8.16
N ALA A 15 13.18 -24.14 -7.19
CA ALA A 15 13.13 -25.58 -6.97
C ALA A 15 11.78 -26.09 -6.44
N GLU A 16 10.90 -25.22 -5.90
CA GLU A 16 9.56 -25.61 -5.43
C GLU A 16 8.69 -26.12 -6.60
N SER A 17 8.81 -25.48 -7.77
CA SER A 17 8.08 -25.88 -8.99
C SER A 17 8.74 -25.33 -10.25
N ILE A 18 9.51 -26.17 -10.94
CA ILE A 18 10.31 -25.73 -12.11
C ILE A 18 9.45 -25.17 -13.25
N ARG A 19 8.21 -25.64 -13.42
CA ARG A 19 7.37 -25.33 -14.59
C ARG A 19 6.16 -24.44 -14.29
N ASN A 20 5.85 -24.20 -13.02
CA ASN A 20 4.65 -23.46 -12.66
C ASN A 20 5.00 -22.40 -11.61
N PRO A 21 5.28 -21.16 -12.04
CA PRO A 21 5.56 -20.04 -11.14
C PRO A 21 4.41 -19.75 -10.16
N GLY A 22 3.16 -20.03 -10.53
CA GLY A 22 2.01 -19.87 -9.62
C GLY A 22 2.04 -20.79 -8.39
N GLN A 23 2.96 -21.76 -8.34
CA GLN A 23 3.20 -22.63 -7.18
C GLN A 23 4.43 -22.21 -6.35
N HIS A 24 5.13 -21.15 -6.75
CA HIS A 24 6.23 -20.60 -5.97
C HIS A 24 5.70 -19.84 -4.76
N SER A 25 6.39 -19.96 -3.64
CA SER A 25 6.10 -19.20 -2.42
C SER A 25 6.34 -17.71 -2.60
N ARG A 26 7.25 -17.33 -3.50
CA ARG A 26 7.59 -15.94 -3.81
C ARG A 26 7.76 -15.74 -5.31
N LEU A 27 7.24 -14.62 -5.80
CA LEU A 27 7.42 -14.18 -7.18
C LEU A 27 8.15 -12.84 -7.20
N TRP A 28 9.20 -12.74 -8.01
CA TRP A 28 9.97 -11.51 -8.22
C TRP A 28 10.36 -11.28 -9.69
N ASP A 29 10.27 -12.30 -10.54
CA ASP A 29 10.54 -12.17 -11.96
C ASP A 29 9.34 -11.48 -12.65
N PRO A 30 9.54 -10.36 -13.36
CA PRO A 30 8.42 -9.61 -13.91
C PRO A 30 7.62 -10.37 -14.98
N GLU A 31 8.25 -11.26 -15.76
CA GLU A 31 7.56 -12.06 -16.78
C GLU A 31 6.70 -13.14 -16.12
N GLU A 32 7.23 -13.81 -15.10
CA GLU A 32 6.48 -14.79 -14.31
C GLU A 32 5.29 -14.14 -13.58
N ILE A 33 5.49 -12.99 -12.95
CA ILE A 33 4.42 -12.24 -12.28
C ILE A 33 3.34 -11.85 -13.30
N TYR A 34 3.74 -11.35 -14.47
CA TYR A 34 2.80 -10.99 -15.52
C TYR A 34 1.95 -12.18 -15.96
N ASP A 35 2.57 -13.34 -16.24
CA ASP A 35 1.83 -14.56 -16.60
C ASP A 35 0.88 -15.00 -15.48
N VAL A 36 1.39 -15.07 -14.24
CA VAL A 36 0.64 -15.56 -13.09
C VAL A 36 -0.58 -14.68 -12.80
N LEU A 37 -0.41 -13.37 -12.79
CA LEU A 37 -1.47 -12.44 -12.44
C LEU A 37 -2.47 -12.22 -13.58
N THR A 38 -2.01 -12.09 -14.82
CA THR A 38 -2.89 -11.85 -15.97
C THR A 38 -3.76 -13.08 -16.26
N ASN A 39 -3.22 -14.29 -16.05
CA ASN A 39 -3.92 -15.55 -16.29
C ASN A 39 -4.55 -16.16 -15.03
N ASN A 40 -4.55 -15.47 -13.89
CA ASN A 40 -5.07 -15.95 -12.60
C ASN A 40 -4.52 -17.34 -12.20
N ARG A 41 -3.23 -17.60 -12.44
CA ARG A 41 -2.57 -18.89 -12.15
C ARG A 41 -1.96 -18.97 -10.75
N GLY A 42 -2.03 -17.88 -9.99
CA GLY A 42 -1.54 -17.85 -8.61
C GLY A 42 -2.31 -18.83 -7.75
N THR A 43 -1.64 -19.43 -6.77
CA THR A 43 -2.25 -20.44 -5.90
C THR A 43 -2.00 -20.14 -4.43
N SER A 44 -2.57 -20.95 -3.54
CA SER A 44 -2.32 -20.87 -2.10
C SER A 44 -0.86 -21.03 -1.68
N ALA A 45 0.02 -21.51 -2.58
CA ALA A 45 1.45 -21.53 -2.32
C ALA A 45 2.05 -20.11 -2.28
N VAL A 46 1.52 -19.18 -3.06
CA VAL A 46 2.08 -17.82 -3.19
C VAL A 46 1.87 -17.02 -1.89
N GLU A 47 2.97 -16.68 -1.24
CA GLU A 47 3.01 -15.86 -0.02
C GLU A 47 3.52 -14.44 -0.27
N GLY A 48 4.32 -14.22 -1.31
CA GLY A 48 4.90 -12.91 -1.61
C GLY A 48 4.99 -12.63 -3.11
N ILE A 49 4.62 -11.41 -3.50
CA ILE A 49 4.79 -10.90 -4.86
C ILE A 49 5.52 -9.57 -4.78
N LEU A 50 6.67 -9.48 -5.42
CA LEU A 50 7.45 -8.25 -5.55
C LEU A 50 7.68 -7.97 -7.03
N LEU A 51 6.89 -7.04 -7.58
CA LEU A 51 7.01 -6.59 -8.94
C LEU A 51 7.81 -5.28 -8.98
N ASP A 52 8.93 -5.29 -9.69
CA ASP A 52 9.62 -4.08 -10.13
C ASP A 52 9.02 -3.59 -11.45
N MET A 53 8.15 -2.59 -11.36
CA MET A 53 7.48 -2.00 -12.53
C MET A 53 8.40 -1.11 -13.34
N ASP A 54 9.62 -0.77 -12.89
CA ASP A 54 10.59 -0.07 -13.73
C ASP A 54 11.08 -0.94 -14.90
N GLN A 55 10.83 -2.26 -14.83
CA GLN A 55 11.18 -3.25 -15.85
C GLN A 55 9.98 -3.66 -16.71
N THR A 56 8.77 -3.19 -16.39
CA THR A 56 7.53 -3.55 -17.09
C THR A 56 6.69 -2.32 -17.41
N ALA A 57 6.34 -2.12 -18.68
CA ALA A 57 5.58 -0.94 -19.08
C ALA A 57 4.11 -0.96 -18.61
N CYS A 58 3.45 -2.12 -18.66
CA CYS A 58 2.02 -2.21 -18.36
C CYS A 58 1.61 -3.64 -17.95
N ILE A 59 0.75 -3.75 -16.94
CA ILE A 59 0.10 -5.02 -16.55
C ILE A 59 -1.41 -4.84 -16.53
N ASN A 60 -2.12 -5.75 -17.20
CA ASN A 60 -3.58 -5.79 -17.20
C ASN A 60 -4.07 -6.85 -16.20
N LEU A 61 -4.68 -6.41 -15.12
CA LEU A 61 -5.20 -7.29 -14.08
C LEU A 61 -6.71 -7.47 -14.20
N THR A 62 -7.16 -8.70 -13.94
CA THR A 62 -8.59 -8.97 -13.75
C THR A 62 -9.00 -8.62 -12.32
N SER A 63 -10.30 -8.40 -12.09
CA SER A 63 -10.80 -8.11 -10.74
C SER A 63 -10.57 -9.26 -9.74
N LYS A 64 -10.23 -10.45 -10.22
CA LYS A 64 -9.99 -11.68 -9.45
C LYS A 64 -8.52 -12.08 -9.36
N ALA A 65 -7.60 -11.19 -9.75
CA ALA A 65 -6.15 -11.47 -9.82
C ALA A 65 -5.58 -12.14 -8.55
N PHE A 66 -6.10 -11.79 -7.37
CA PHE A 66 -5.61 -12.33 -6.09
C PHE A 66 -6.53 -13.35 -5.42
N LYS A 67 -7.62 -13.77 -6.08
CA LYS A 67 -8.65 -14.63 -5.47
C LYS A 67 -8.11 -15.98 -5.01
N GLU A 68 -7.25 -16.59 -5.82
CA GLU A 68 -6.71 -17.94 -5.58
C GLU A 68 -5.42 -17.93 -4.74
N MET A 69 -5.03 -16.77 -4.17
CA MET A 69 -3.82 -16.61 -3.34
C MET A 69 -4.16 -16.20 -1.90
N PRO A 70 -4.91 -17.02 -1.13
CA PRO A 70 -5.37 -16.66 0.22
C PRO A 70 -4.24 -16.51 1.24
N ASN A 71 -3.06 -17.06 0.95
CA ASN A 71 -1.88 -17.01 1.83
C ASN A 71 -0.93 -15.85 1.50
N LEU A 72 -1.30 -14.98 0.57
CA LEU A 72 -0.49 -13.81 0.21
C LEU A 72 -0.35 -12.88 1.41
N ARG A 73 0.91 -12.60 1.78
CA ARG A 73 1.30 -11.78 2.93
C ARG A 73 2.06 -10.52 2.51
N LEU A 74 2.74 -10.56 1.37
CA LEU A 74 3.47 -9.43 0.81
C LEU A 74 3.02 -9.20 -0.63
N LEU A 75 2.52 -8.01 -0.92
CA LEU A 75 2.24 -7.54 -2.26
C LEU A 75 2.94 -6.19 -2.45
N ALA A 76 3.93 -6.14 -3.34
CA ALA A 76 4.74 -4.96 -3.56
C ALA A 76 4.90 -4.68 -5.05
N PHE A 77 4.20 -3.67 -5.55
CA PHE A 77 4.37 -3.14 -6.92
C PHE A 77 5.12 -1.82 -6.84
N ARG A 78 6.42 -1.89 -7.13
CA ARG A 78 7.35 -0.77 -7.02
C ARG A 78 7.55 -0.11 -8.36
N ASP A 79 7.58 1.20 -8.36
CA ASP A 79 7.88 1.99 -9.55
C ASP A 79 8.55 3.27 -9.11
N LEU A 80 9.84 3.37 -9.36
CA LEU A 80 10.67 4.50 -8.96
C LEU A 80 10.82 5.49 -10.11
N LYS A 81 10.68 5.04 -11.36
CA LYS A 81 10.92 5.85 -12.56
C LYS A 81 9.70 6.58 -13.10
N GLY A 82 8.48 6.22 -12.69
CA GLY A 82 7.29 6.89 -13.22
C GLY A 82 6.65 6.22 -14.42
N ILE A 83 7.11 5.02 -14.80
CA ILE A 83 6.85 4.47 -16.15
C ILE A 83 5.94 3.25 -16.15
N GLY A 84 5.77 2.61 -15.00
CA GLY A 84 4.92 1.45 -14.82
C GLY A 84 3.45 1.84 -14.75
N SER A 85 2.59 0.97 -15.26
CA SER A 85 1.14 1.14 -15.19
C SER A 85 0.44 -0.18 -14.92
N VAL A 86 -0.59 -0.14 -14.08
CA VAL A 86 -1.47 -1.28 -13.84
C VAL A 86 -2.89 -0.90 -14.24
N TYR A 87 -3.49 -1.69 -15.11
CA TYR A 87 -4.85 -1.48 -15.57
C TYR A 87 -5.80 -2.47 -14.90
N LEU A 88 -6.85 -1.94 -14.26
CA LEU A 88 -7.92 -2.71 -13.59
C LEU A 88 -9.28 -2.24 -14.14
N PRO A 89 -9.64 -2.60 -15.39
CA PRO A 89 -10.82 -2.04 -16.07
C PRO A 89 -12.13 -2.39 -15.36
N MET A 90 -12.16 -3.54 -14.68
CA MET A 90 -13.31 -4.02 -13.91
C MET A 90 -13.17 -3.76 -12.40
N GLY A 91 -12.18 -2.97 -11.99
CA GLY A 91 -11.83 -2.80 -10.58
C GLY A 91 -11.19 -4.04 -9.97
N LEU A 92 -11.25 -4.16 -8.65
CA LEU A 92 -10.66 -5.24 -7.86
C LEU A 92 -11.69 -5.78 -6.86
N ASP A 93 -12.00 -7.08 -6.93
CA ASP A 93 -13.05 -7.71 -6.13
C ASP A 93 -12.63 -7.86 -4.66
N LEU A 94 -11.37 -8.22 -4.43
CA LEU A 94 -10.82 -8.49 -3.11
C LEU A 94 -9.31 -8.30 -3.07
N LEU A 95 -8.81 -8.04 -1.86
CA LEU A 95 -7.42 -8.20 -1.49
C LEU A 95 -7.30 -9.31 -0.42
N PRO A 96 -6.24 -10.14 -0.45
CA PRO A 96 -6.09 -11.22 0.51
C PRO A 96 -6.03 -10.72 1.97
N LYS A 97 -6.80 -11.36 2.85
CA LYS A 97 -6.94 -10.99 4.27
C LYS A 97 -5.66 -11.14 5.11
N ASN A 98 -4.73 -11.97 4.64
CA ASN A 98 -3.48 -12.27 5.35
C ASN A 98 -2.34 -11.32 4.98
N LEU A 99 -2.61 -10.29 4.17
CA LEU A 99 -1.63 -9.26 3.81
C LEU A 99 -1.09 -8.59 5.07
N ARG A 100 0.24 -8.55 5.15
CA ARG A 100 1.03 -7.87 6.18
C ARG A 100 1.74 -6.65 5.61
N TYR A 101 2.06 -6.68 4.32
CA TYR A 101 2.73 -5.63 3.60
C TYR A 101 2.01 -5.40 2.28
N LEU A 102 1.51 -4.18 2.07
CA LEU A 102 0.91 -3.75 0.81
C LEU A 102 1.59 -2.48 0.32
N GLU A 103 2.42 -2.61 -0.70
CA GLU A 103 2.99 -1.50 -1.45
C GLU A 103 2.46 -1.56 -2.87
N TRP A 104 1.82 -0.48 -3.33
CA TRP A 104 1.30 -0.40 -4.69
C TRP A 104 1.41 1.02 -5.21
N ASN A 105 2.60 1.35 -5.75
CA ASN A 105 2.82 2.65 -6.38
C ASN A 105 1.84 2.83 -7.56
N ARG A 106 1.30 4.04 -7.72
CA ARG A 106 0.34 4.37 -8.79
C ARG A 106 -0.89 3.45 -8.80
N PHE A 107 -1.35 3.04 -7.62
CA PHE A 107 -2.57 2.25 -7.49
C PHE A 107 -3.73 2.92 -8.27
N PRO A 108 -4.36 2.22 -9.22
CA PRO A 108 -5.15 2.88 -10.27
C PRO A 108 -6.58 3.20 -9.83
N LEU A 109 -7.08 2.59 -8.75
CA LEU A 109 -8.46 2.74 -8.30
C LEU A 109 -8.60 3.90 -7.31
N LYS A 110 -9.84 4.42 -7.21
CA LYS A 110 -10.19 5.53 -6.31
C LYS A 110 -10.28 5.14 -4.84
N SER A 111 -10.44 3.85 -4.55
CA SER A 111 -10.50 3.29 -3.21
C SER A 111 -10.01 1.85 -3.21
N LEU A 112 -9.65 1.33 -2.04
CA LEU A 112 -9.44 -0.10 -1.84
C LEU A 112 -10.79 -0.84 -1.93
N PRO A 113 -10.80 -2.16 -2.21
CA PRO A 113 -12.02 -2.95 -2.23
C PRO A 113 -12.77 -2.87 -0.89
N SER A 114 -14.09 -2.73 -0.93
CA SER A 114 -14.92 -2.67 0.29
C SER A 114 -14.90 -3.96 1.13
N THR A 115 -14.49 -5.07 0.51
CA THR A 115 -14.29 -6.38 1.12
C THR A 115 -12.95 -6.52 1.85
N PHE A 116 -12.10 -5.48 1.81
CA PHE A 116 -10.76 -5.53 2.38
C PHE A 116 -10.80 -5.55 3.91
N CYS A 117 -10.22 -6.60 4.51
CA CYS A 117 -10.10 -6.78 5.96
C CYS A 117 -8.61 -6.75 6.38
N PRO A 118 -8.01 -5.56 6.60
CA PRO A 118 -6.58 -5.38 6.83
C PRO A 118 -6.09 -5.68 8.26
N GLU A 119 -6.68 -6.65 8.97
CA GLU A 119 -6.35 -6.88 10.38
C GLU A 119 -4.88 -7.26 10.61
N MET A 120 -4.27 -7.96 9.65
CA MET A 120 -2.87 -8.40 9.70
C MET A 120 -1.89 -7.39 9.11
N LEU A 121 -2.38 -6.28 8.55
CA LEU A 121 -1.58 -5.33 7.79
C LEU A 121 -0.71 -4.51 8.74
N ALA A 122 0.60 -4.55 8.52
CA ALA A 122 1.59 -3.76 9.26
C ALA A 122 2.00 -2.51 8.48
N GLU A 123 2.02 -2.57 7.15
CA GLU A 123 2.36 -1.44 6.30
C GLU A 123 1.44 -1.33 5.09
N LEU A 124 0.94 -0.12 4.86
CA LEU A 124 0.20 0.28 3.68
C LEU A 124 0.91 1.45 2.99
N SER A 125 1.37 1.23 1.76
CA SER A 125 1.97 2.25 0.90
C SER A 125 1.24 2.30 -0.44
N LEU A 126 0.54 3.40 -0.73
CA LEU A 126 -0.14 3.66 -1.99
C LEU A 126 0.36 4.97 -2.62
N ARG A 127 1.68 5.12 -2.72
CA ARG A 127 2.30 6.33 -3.26
C ARG A 127 1.86 6.64 -4.68
N HIS A 128 1.68 7.91 -4.98
CA HIS A 128 1.28 8.43 -6.29
C HIS A 128 0.00 7.78 -6.84
N SER A 129 -0.91 7.34 -5.96
CA SER A 129 -2.11 6.63 -6.36
C SER A 129 -3.26 7.57 -6.75
N ASN A 130 -4.25 6.98 -7.43
CA ASN A 130 -5.50 7.66 -7.78
C ASN A 130 -6.54 7.63 -6.65
N VAL A 131 -6.15 7.22 -5.43
CA VAL A 131 -7.09 7.09 -4.32
C VAL A 131 -7.64 8.47 -3.95
N GLU A 132 -8.97 8.56 -3.95
CA GLU A 132 -9.71 9.71 -3.44
C GLU A 132 -10.04 9.50 -1.96
N LYS A 133 -10.33 8.25 -1.61
CA LYS A 133 -10.65 7.77 -0.25
C LYS A 133 -10.20 6.31 -0.13
N LEU A 134 -9.50 5.95 0.95
CA LEU A 134 -9.01 4.58 1.11
C LEU A 134 -10.12 3.54 1.30
N TRP A 135 -11.01 3.77 2.27
CA TRP A 135 -12.11 2.88 2.63
C TRP A 135 -13.24 3.68 3.29
N ASN A 136 -14.43 3.08 3.39
CA ASN A 136 -15.58 3.67 4.06
C ASN A 136 -15.65 3.27 5.53
N GLY A 137 -15.97 4.23 6.40
CA GLY A 137 -16.11 4.00 7.83
C GLY A 137 -14.77 3.78 8.53
N VAL A 138 -14.83 3.09 9.66
CA VAL A 138 -13.66 2.78 10.50
C VAL A 138 -13.28 1.32 10.28
N LEU A 139 -12.02 1.05 9.96
CA LEU A 139 -11.47 -0.30 9.86
C LEU A 139 -10.68 -0.65 11.12
N ASN A 140 -10.75 -1.92 11.53
CA ASN A 140 -9.91 -2.46 12.60
C ASN A 140 -8.49 -2.70 12.06
N LEU A 141 -7.50 -1.98 12.59
CA LEU A 141 -6.12 -1.95 12.09
C LEU A 141 -5.12 -2.23 13.23
N PRO A 142 -5.26 -3.34 13.97
CA PRO A 142 -4.51 -3.55 15.22
C PRO A 142 -3.00 -3.68 14.99
N ASN A 143 -2.56 -4.04 13.78
CA ASN A 143 -1.14 -4.24 13.47
C ASN A 143 -0.53 -3.11 12.63
N LEU A 144 -1.31 -2.14 12.16
CA LEU A 144 -0.82 -1.13 11.22
C LEU A 144 0.19 -0.21 11.92
N GLU A 145 1.42 -0.17 11.39
CA GLU A 145 2.51 0.66 11.88
C GLU A 145 2.82 1.84 10.94
N ILE A 146 2.62 1.66 9.63
CA ILE A 146 3.01 2.65 8.62
C ILE A 146 1.86 2.85 7.62
N LEU A 147 1.51 4.12 7.39
CA LEU A 147 0.65 4.57 6.30
C LEU A 147 1.39 5.58 5.43
N ASP A 148 1.63 5.24 4.17
CA ASP A 148 2.35 6.06 3.20
C ASP A 148 1.46 6.32 1.96
N LEU A 149 0.94 7.54 1.84
CA LEU A 149 0.13 7.98 0.69
C LEU A 149 0.82 9.08 -0.10
N ARG A 150 2.15 9.22 0.00
CA ARG A 150 2.90 10.31 -0.63
C ARG A 150 2.56 10.47 -2.11
N GLY A 151 2.31 11.71 -2.52
CA GLY A 151 2.00 12.09 -3.89
C GLY A 151 0.64 11.61 -4.40
N SER A 152 -0.26 11.14 -3.51
CA SER A 152 -1.63 10.79 -3.89
C SER A 152 -2.46 12.07 -4.03
N ILE A 153 -2.20 12.83 -5.11
CA ILE A 153 -2.76 14.16 -5.36
C ILE A 153 -4.29 14.21 -5.39
N HIS A 154 -4.95 13.06 -5.59
CA HIS A 154 -6.40 12.92 -5.65
C HIS A 154 -7.05 12.67 -4.29
N LEU A 155 -6.28 12.44 -3.22
CA LEU A 155 -6.80 12.16 -1.89
C LEU A 155 -7.62 13.36 -1.37
N ILE A 156 -8.90 13.14 -1.12
CA ILE A 156 -9.83 14.17 -0.61
C ILE A 156 -10.32 13.87 0.82
N GLU A 157 -10.08 12.67 1.33
CA GLU A 157 -10.50 12.26 2.67
C GLU A 157 -9.36 11.54 3.39
N CYS A 158 -8.99 12.05 4.57
CA CYS A 158 -8.06 11.37 5.47
C CYS A 158 -8.77 10.14 6.07
N PRO A 159 -8.15 8.95 6.10
CA PRO A 159 -8.73 7.80 6.79
C PRO A 159 -8.84 8.08 8.30
N ASN A 160 -9.89 7.58 8.93
CA ASN A 160 -9.99 7.52 10.38
C ASN A 160 -9.07 6.41 10.92
N LEU A 161 -8.12 6.78 11.78
CA LEU A 161 -7.09 5.88 12.31
C LEU A 161 -7.29 5.58 13.81
N SER A 162 -8.45 5.91 14.39
CA SER A 162 -8.73 5.66 15.81
C SER A 162 -8.59 4.19 16.22
N SER A 163 -8.78 3.25 15.28
CA SER A 163 -8.61 1.81 15.47
C SER A 163 -7.24 1.26 15.03
N ALA A 164 -6.22 2.12 14.94
CA ALA A 164 -4.84 1.77 14.58
C ALA A 164 -3.85 2.10 15.71
N PRO A 165 -3.89 1.38 16.86
CA PRO A 165 -3.13 1.75 18.06
C PRO A 165 -1.60 1.60 17.91
N ASN A 166 -1.13 0.89 16.88
CA ASN A 166 0.29 0.61 16.65
C ASN A 166 0.94 1.50 15.60
N ILE A 167 0.21 2.47 15.06
CA ILE A 167 0.72 3.31 13.99
C ILE A 167 1.80 4.27 14.50
N LYS A 168 2.91 4.32 13.77
CA LYS A 168 4.13 5.07 14.09
C LYS A 168 4.43 6.14 13.06
N ASN A 169 4.10 5.90 11.79
CA ASN A 169 4.40 6.83 10.70
C ASN A 169 3.19 7.03 9.80
N VAL A 170 2.85 8.29 9.56
CA VAL A 170 1.80 8.70 8.61
C VAL A 170 2.38 9.75 7.67
N ASP A 171 2.39 9.43 6.38
CA ASP A 171 2.97 10.30 5.36
C ASP A 171 1.94 10.64 4.28
N PHE A 172 1.61 11.92 4.19
CA PHE A 172 0.71 12.54 3.22
C PHE A 172 1.43 13.58 2.35
N ILE A 173 2.77 13.55 2.23
CA ILE A 173 3.48 14.56 1.42
C ILE A 173 2.87 14.65 0.03
N GLY A 174 2.56 15.86 -0.44
CA GLY A 174 2.02 16.09 -1.79
C GLY A 174 0.60 15.56 -2.01
N CYS A 175 -0.18 15.30 -0.95
CA CYS A 175 -1.62 15.06 -1.07
C CYS A 175 -2.35 16.40 -1.28
N GLU A 176 -2.19 16.99 -2.47
CA GLU A 176 -2.59 18.38 -2.78
C GLU A 176 -4.07 18.67 -2.52
N ARG A 177 -4.97 17.70 -2.69
CA ARG A 177 -6.42 17.86 -2.53
C ARG A 177 -6.95 17.55 -1.14
N LEU A 178 -6.09 17.15 -0.19
CA LEU A 178 -6.50 16.79 1.15
C LEU A 178 -6.90 18.06 1.93
N PRO A 179 -8.17 18.23 2.32
CA PRO A 179 -8.62 19.48 2.94
C PRO A 179 -8.33 19.54 4.45
N HIS A 180 -8.34 18.38 5.11
CA HIS A 180 -8.19 18.21 6.55
C HIS A 180 -7.53 16.87 6.88
N VAL A 181 -6.80 16.82 7.99
CA VAL A 181 -6.34 15.58 8.61
C VAL A 181 -7.38 15.14 9.65
N ASP A 182 -7.70 13.84 9.69
CA ASP A 182 -8.66 13.31 10.67
C ASP A 182 -8.12 13.52 12.11
N PRO A 183 -8.91 14.10 13.03
CA PRO A 183 -8.45 14.42 14.39
C PRO A 183 -7.96 13.21 15.19
N SER A 184 -8.41 11.99 14.86
CA SER A 184 -7.95 10.76 15.53
C SER A 184 -6.45 10.57 15.44
N ILE A 185 -5.79 11.10 14.38
CA ILE A 185 -4.36 10.98 14.20
C ILE A 185 -3.58 11.59 15.37
N PHE A 186 -4.04 12.72 15.90
CA PHE A 186 -3.34 13.40 16.99
C PHE A 186 -3.52 12.71 18.35
N SER A 187 -4.49 11.80 18.48
CA SER A 187 -4.71 10.98 19.69
C SER A 187 -3.96 9.65 19.70
N LEU A 188 -3.19 9.33 18.64
CA LEU A 188 -2.49 8.05 18.51
C LEU A 188 -1.26 7.99 19.43
N GLU A 189 -1.28 7.11 20.44
CA GLU A 189 -0.24 7.06 21.47
C GLU A 189 1.17 6.75 20.94
N LYS A 190 1.29 5.99 19.84
CA LYS A 190 2.55 5.52 19.28
C LYS A 190 3.01 6.27 18.03
N LEU A 191 2.26 7.29 17.60
CA LEU A 191 2.60 8.06 16.40
C LEU A 191 3.92 8.84 16.65
N GLU A 192 4.95 8.51 15.89
CA GLU A 192 6.25 9.14 15.98
C GLU A 192 6.45 10.21 14.91
N TYR A 193 5.87 10.02 13.72
CA TYR A 193 6.06 10.90 12.58
C TYR A 193 4.75 11.17 11.82
N LEU A 194 4.49 12.45 11.57
CA LEU A 194 3.42 12.91 10.69
C LEU A 194 3.98 13.91 9.67
N ASN A 195 3.79 13.66 8.39
CA ASN A 195 4.19 14.58 7.34
C ASN A 195 3.00 14.92 6.42
N VAL A 196 2.70 16.20 6.30
CA VAL A 196 1.64 16.75 5.43
C VAL A 196 2.19 17.79 4.46
N SER A 197 3.52 17.81 4.26
CA SER A 197 4.16 18.83 3.44
C SER A 197 3.65 18.79 1.99
N GLY A 198 3.41 19.94 1.37
CA GLY A 198 2.87 20.03 0.01
C GLY A 198 1.36 19.72 -0.08
N CYS A 199 0.66 19.52 1.04
CA CYS A 199 -0.80 19.47 1.05
C CYS A 199 -1.36 20.89 0.87
N THR A 200 -1.49 21.33 -0.38
CA THR A 200 -1.87 22.71 -0.70
C THR A 200 -3.32 23.05 -0.36
N SER A 201 -4.26 22.10 -0.39
CA SER A 201 -5.67 22.32 0.02
C SER A 201 -5.92 22.21 1.52
N LEU A 202 -4.91 21.81 2.30
CA LEU A 202 -5.04 21.60 3.74
C LEU A 202 -5.30 22.94 4.43
N LYS A 203 -6.43 23.04 5.13
CA LYS A 203 -6.87 24.31 5.76
C LYS A 203 -6.56 24.38 7.25
N SER A 204 -6.59 23.25 7.92
CA SER A 204 -6.43 23.18 9.37
C SER A 204 -5.85 21.85 9.81
N LEU A 205 -5.11 21.91 10.91
CA LEU A 205 -4.65 20.76 11.68
C LEU A 205 -5.19 20.93 13.10
N SER A 206 -6.25 20.21 13.42
CA SER A 206 -6.89 20.31 14.73
C SER A 206 -6.91 18.95 15.42
N GLY A 207 -6.23 18.87 16.55
CA GLY A 207 -6.35 17.79 17.52
C GLY A 207 -6.64 18.39 18.90
N ILE A 208 -7.43 17.68 19.72
CA ILE A 208 -7.67 18.08 21.11
C ILE A 208 -6.41 17.87 21.97
N THR A 209 -5.56 16.94 21.54
CA THR A 209 -4.29 16.57 22.16
C THR A 209 -3.25 16.37 21.06
N CYS A 210 -1.98 16.30 21.44
CA CYS A 210 -0.89 15.88 20.57
C CYS A 210 -0.39 14.50 21.03
N SER A 211 0.04 13.66 20.09
CA SER A 211 0.57 12.35 20.42
C SER A 211 1.79 12.48 21.33
N PRO A 212 1.84 11.75 22.47
CA PRO A 212 2.97 11.84 23.40
C PRO A 212 4.27 11.27 22.80
N SER A 213 4.18 10.45 21.76
CA SER A 213 5.33 9.83 21.10
C SER A 213 5.84 10.61 19.90
N LEU A 214 5.23 11.76 19.56
CA LEU A 214 5.54 12.50 18.35
C LEU A 214 6.98 13.05 18.40
N LYS A 215 7.83 12.57 17.50
CA LYS A 215 9.22 12.97 17.33
C LYS A 215 9.40 13.95 16.17
N GLY A 216 8.57 13.85 15.15
CA GLY A 216 8.66 14.70 13.96
C GLY A 216 7.30 15.05 13.38
N PHE A 217 7.14 16.33 13.06
CA PHE A 217 5.99 16.87 12.35
C PHE A 217 6.46 17.84 11.28
N SER A 218 5.97 17.66 10.05
CA SER A 218 6.34 18.48 8.89
C SER A 218 5.10 18.93 8.13
N ALA A 219 5.00 20.23 7.86
CA ALA A 219 3.93 20.87 7.10
C ALA A 219 4.49 21.97 6.19
N TRP A 220 5.58 21.67 5.48
CA TRP A 220 6.18 22.60 4.52
C TRP A 220 5.27 22.75 3.30
N ASP A 221 5.27 23.91 2.63
CA ASP A 221 4.50 24.14 1.40
C ASP A 221 2.97 23.89 1.50
N CYS A 222 2.40 23.97 2.71
CA CYS A 222 0.95 23.95 2.95
C CYS A 222 0.36 25.35 2.82
N ILE A 223 0.19 25.84 1.59
CA ILE A 223 -0.13 27.26 1.31
C ILE A 223 -1.46 27.78 1.88
N ASN A 224 -2.43 26.90 2.17
CA ASN A 224 -3.74 27.26 2.72
C ASN A 224 -3.89 26.91 4.21
N LEU A 225 -2.83 26.41 4.85
CA LEU A 225 -2.86 26.02 6.25
C LEU A 225 -2.84 27.28 7.13
N GLN A 226 -3.89 27.44 7.94
CA GLN A 226 -4.05 28.56 8.88
C GLN A 226 -3.52 28.22 10.27
#